data_AF-A0AAV0PLE0-F1
#
_entry.id   AF-A0AAV0PLE0-F1
#
_cell.length_a   1.000
_cell.length_b   1.000
_cell.length_c   1.000
_cell.angle_alpha   90.00
_cell.angle_beta   90.00
_cell.angle_gamma   90.00
#
_symmetry.space_group_name_H-M   'P 1'
#
loop_
_entity.id
_entity.type
_entity.pdbx_description
1 polymer ?
#
loop_
_entity_poly.entity_id
_entity_poly.type
_entity_poly.pdbx_seq_one_letter_code
_entity_poly.pdbx_strand_id
1 'polypeptide(L)'
;MNNSALLSLLCLVALLHQSLAASPQFNVIQFGAKPDGRTDSTSAFLAAWKQACSSTRGVTLYVPKGRFLTRSMLFKGPCRNSAIFIRIDGTLVAPSDIWAIGNNPNWIEFQYVNGVTISGGVLDGKGAPLWSCKLAEQTLGFSFCNNVLVSGVTSLNSQMFHVVINFCQNVKLQGVRISAPGNSPNTDGIHIQMSTGVTVVNTKVATGDDCVSIGPGAANLRIENFACGPGHGISIGSLGKNVNEPGVQNVTVKSTTFTGTTNGLRIKSWGKPSNGFARNILFQHATMNNVQNPIFIDQRYCPDRNCPDTVKKIKKILSVTTLFRSSVKQHFL
;
A
#
# COMPACT_ATOMS: atom_id res chain seq x y z
N MET A 1 56.00 20.77 32.04
CA MET A 1 55.13 20.24 30.96
C MET A 1 54.42 21.44 30.33
N ASN A 2 54.62 21.67 29.03
CA ASN A 2 54.32 22.92 28.34
C ASN A 2 52.81 23.23 28.26
N ASN A 3 52.40 24.42 28.71
CA ASN A 3 51.05 24.96 28.60
C ASN A 3 50.53 25.02 27.15
N SER A 4 51.43 25.04 26.17
CA SER A 4 51.09 25.03 24.74
C SER A 4 50.40 23.74 24.30
N ALA A 5 50.77 22.58 24.88
CA ALA A 5 50.18 21.29 24.52
C ALA A 5 48.75 21.11 25.07
N LEU A 6 48.44 21.77 26.19
CA LEU A 6 47.11 21.72 26.79
C LEU A 6 46.08 22.52 25.94
N LEU A 7 46.49 23.67 25.40
CA LEU A 7 45.65 24.47 24.48
C LEU A 7 45.43 23.77 23.12
N SER A 8 46.44 23.06 22.60
CA SER A 8 46.29 22.28 21.36
C SER A 8 45.30 21.12 21.52
N LEU A 9 45.30 20.46 22.70
CA LEU A 9 44.39 19.35 22.99
C LEU A 9 42.93 19.84 23.18
N LEU A 10 42.73 21.02 23.78
CA LEU A 10 41.41 21.65 23.90
C LEU A 10 40.81 22.06 22.54
N CYS A 11 41.63 22.54 21.60
CA CYS A 11 41.17 22.83 20.23
C CYS A 11 40.80 21.56 19.43
N LEU A 12 41.51 20.45 19.64
CA LEU A 12 41.22 19.16 18.99
C LEU A 12 39.93 18.50 19.52
N VAL A 13 39.60 18.67 20.80
CA VAL A 13 38.34 18.17 21.38
C VAL A 13 37.14 19.06 20.98
N ALA A 14 37.35 20.36 20.75
CA ALA A 14 36.32 21.25 20.21
C ALA A 14 35.96 20.96 18.74
N LEU A 15 36.88 20.39 17.95
CA LEU A 15 36.65 20.00 16.55
C LEU A 15 35.98 18.62 16.38
N LEU A 16 35.87 17.84 17.45
CA LEU A 16 35.22 16.51 17.44
C LEU A 16 33.75 16.53 17.88
N HIS A 17 33.22 17.68 18.30
CA HIS A 17 31.78 17.88 18.40
C HIS A 17 31.21 18.19 17.02
N GLN A 18 31.24 17.22 16.11
CA GLN A 18 30.22 17.19 15.08
C GLN A 18 28.89 16.99 15.81
N SER A 19 28.22 18.09 16.13
CA SER A 19 26.83 18.03 16.50
C SER A 19 26.13 17.23 15.40
N LEU A 20 25.61 16.05 15.73
CA LEU A 20 24.59 15.39 14.94
C LEU A 20 23.40 16.35 14.94
N ALA A 21 23.45 17.34 14.05
CA ALA A 21 22.38 18.30 13.89
C ALA A 21 21.15 17.47 13.55
N ALA A 22 20.15 17.54 14.43
CA ALA A 22 18.90 16.82 14.23
C ALA A 22 18.40 17.07 12.80
N SER A 23 17.94 16.00 12.13
CA SER A 23 17.39 16.13 10.77
C SER A 23 16.33 17.25 10.78
N PRO A 24 16.37 18.20 9.82
CA PRO A 24 15.39 19.28 9.78
C PRO A 24 13.97 18.73 9.83
N GLN A 25 13.13 19.34 10.66
CA GLN A 25 11.74 18.93 10.84
C GLN A 25 10.80 20.02 10.31
N PHE A 26 9.90 19.63 9.40
CA PHE A 26 8.84 20.48 8.87
C PHE A 26 7.51 20.04 9.48
N ASN A 27 7.02 20.79 10.48
CA ASN A 27 5.74 20.51 11.11
C ASN A 27 4.61 21.17 10.32
N VAL A 28 3.61 20.41 9.89
CA VAL A 28 2.49 20.92 9.06
C VAL A 28 1.74 22.10 9.69
N ILE A 29 1.72 22.23 11.02
CA ILE A 29 1.13 23.38 11.73
C ILE A 29 1.85 24.68 11.40
N GLN A 30 3.18 24.65 11.23
CA GLN A 30 3.99 25.82 10.85
C GLN A 30 3.65 26.31 9.44
N PHE A 31 3.01 25.47 8.63
CA PHE A 31 2.52 25.80 7.29
C PHE A 31 1.02 26.12 7.26
N GLY A 32 0.38 26.23 8.43
CA GLY A 32 -1.03 26.63 8.55
C GLY A 32 -2.05 25.50 8.65
N ALA A 33 -1.62 24.23 8.77
CA ALA A 33 -2.53 23.12 9.01
C ALA A 33 -3.27 23.31 10.34
N LYS A 34 -4.56 22.97 10.41
CA LYS A 34 -5.34 23.05 11.64
C LYS A 34 -5.81 21.67 12.10
N PRO A 35 -5.56 21.30 13.37
CA PRO A 35 -5.88 19.98 13.91
C PRO A 35 -7.35 19.81 14.34
N ASP A 36 -8.29 20.49 13.68
CA ASP A 36 -9.71 20.56 14.07
C ASP A 36 -10.63 19.55 13.32
N GLY A 37 -10.09 18.85 12.33
CA GLY A 37 -10.81 17.91 11.46
C GLY A 37 -11.84 18.55 10.54
N ARG A 38 -11.80 19.87 10.36
CA ARG A 38 -12.81 20.67 9.62
C ARG A 38 -12.19 21.65 8.65
N THR A 39 -11.10 22.32 9.03
CA THR A 39 -10.40 23.25 8.16
C THR A 39 -9.54 22.48 7.17
N ASP A 40 -9.71 22.77 5.87
CA ASP A 40 -8.88 22.20 4.82
C ASP A 40 -7.40 22.57 5.03
N SER A 41 -6.59 21.55 5.30
CA SER A 41 -5.16 21.66 5.57
C SER A 41 -4.31 21.26 4.35
N THR A 42 -4.90 20.98 3.19
CA THR A 42 -4.16 20.48 2.00
C THR A 42 -2.99 21.36 1.60
N SER A 43 -3.17 22.68 1.54
CA SER A 43 -2.11 23.62 1.15
C SER A 43 -0.90 23.57 2.11
N ALA A 44 -1.16 23.40 3.41
CA ALA A 44 -0.11 23.29 4.43
C ALA A 44 0.72 22.01 4.27
N PHE A 45 0.07 20.88 3.99
CA PHE A 45 0.77 19.62 3.72
C PHE A 45 1.61 19.69 2.45
N LEU A 46 1.08 20.26 1.37
CA LEU A 46 1.82 20.43 0.11
C LEU A 46 3.00 21.40 0.27
N ALA A 47 2.84 22.46 1.05
CA ALA A 47 3.92 23.40 1.35
C ALA A 47 5.04 22.72 2.19
N ALA A 48 4.67 21.96 3.22
CA ALA A 48 5.63 21.19 4.02
C ALA A 48 6.38 20.15 3.17
N TRP A 49 5.66 19.43 2.29
CA TRP A 49 6.28 18.50 1.35
C TRP A 49 7.26 19.19 0.40
N LYS A 50 6.90 20.35 -0.16
CA LYS A 50 7.79 21.12 -1.05
C LYS A 50 9.12 21.46 -0.37
N GLN A 51 9.10 21.83 0.91
CA GLN A 51 10.32 22.07 1.69
C GLN A 51 11.10 20.79 1.93
N ALA A 52 10.42 19.70 2.34
CA ALA A 52 11.05 18.40 2.57
C ALA A 52 11.74 17.86 1.30
N CYS A 53 11.05 17.91 0.17
CA CYS A 53 11.52 17.41 -1.12
C CYS A 53 12.66 18.26 -1.71
N SER A 54 12.73 19.56 -1.36
CA SER A 54 13.80 20.47 -1.78
C SER A 54 15.04 20.43 -0.88
N SER A 55 14.97 19.76 0.27
CA SER A 55 16.12 19.61 1.16
C SER A 55 17.21 18.73 0.53
N THR A 56 18.47 19.10 0.74
CA THR A 56 19.65 18.29 0.35
C THR A 56 20.08 17.29 1.43
N ARG A 57 19.52 17.40 2.63
CA ARG A 57 19.74 16.47 3.76
C ARG A 57 18.47 15.68 4.04
N GLY A 58 18.57 14.56 4.75
CA GLY A 58 17.40 13.83 5.24
C GLY A 58 16.57 14.70 6.20
N VAL A 59 15.25 14.56 6.13
CA VAL A 59 14.28 15.45 6.79
C VAL A 59 13.09 14.70 7.34
N THR A 60 12.50 15.25 8.40
CA THR A 60 11.22 14.77 8.94
C THR A 60 10.08 15.71 8.56
N LEU A 61 9.05 15.23 7.86
CA LEU A 61 7.75 15.91 7.78
C LEU A 61 6.91 15.41 8.95
N TYR A 62 6.53 16.31 9.85
CA TYR A 62 5.84 15.96 11.09
C TYR A 62 4.37 16.38 11.06
N VAL A 63 3.48 15.42 11.33
CA VAL A 63 2.05 15.63 11.55
C VAL A 63 1.74 15.34 13.02
N PRO A 64 1.48 16.36 13.85
CA PRO A 64 1.24 16.18 15.28
C PRO A 64 -0.11 15.52 15.55
N LYS A 65 -0.40 15.25 16.82
CA LYS A 65 -1.73 14.79 17.27
C LYS A 65 -2.79 15.82 16.87
N GLY A 66 -3.95 15.32 16.46
CA GLY A 66 -5.06 16.13 15.94
C GLY A 66 -5.76 15.43 14.79
N ARG A 67 -6.86 16.03 14.31
CA ARG A 67 -7.53 15.59 13.07
C ARG A 67 -7.28 16.65 12.00
N PHE A 68 -6.83 16.25 10.82
CA PHE A 68 -6.55 17.17 9.72
C PHE A 68 -7.42 16.79 8.54
N LEU A 69 -8.37 17.66 8.19
CA LEU A 69 -9.10 17.51 6.94
C LEU A 69 -8.16 17.86 5.79
N THR A 70 -8.04 16.98 4.81
CA THR A 70 -7.30 17.26 3.57
C THR A 70 -8.10 16.76 2.38
N ARG A 71 -8.15 17.55 1.31
CA ARG A 71 -8.51 17.09 -0.04
C ARG A 71 -7.38 16.24 -0.63
N SER A 72 -7.49 15.84 -1.90
CA SER A 72 -6.43 15.09 -2.59
C SER A 72 -5.07 15.80 -2.51
N MET A 73 -4.03 15.05 -2.19
CA MET A 73 -2.65 15.51 -2.07
C MET A 73 -1.75 14.72 -3.01
N LEU A 74 -1.00 15.44 -3.85
CA LEU A 74 0.03 14.86 -4.71
C LEU A 74 1.41 15.28 -4.21
N PHE A 75 2.11 14.34 -3.57
CA PHE A 75 3.48 14.45 -3.13
C PHE A 75 4.44 14.00 -4.25
N LYS A 76 4.73 14.93 -5.15
CA LYS A 76 5.52 14.67 -6.36
C LYS A 76 7.03 14.90 -6.13
N GLY A 77 7.84 14.00 -6.67
CA GLY A 77 9.29 14.13 -6.86
C GLY A 77 9.68 14.46 -8.32
N PRO A 78 10.96 14.29 -8.71
CA PRO A 78 12.07 13.80 -7.90
C PRO A 78 12.47 14.79 -6.80
N CYS A 79 12.86 14.27 -5.64
CA CYS A 79 13.36 15.06 -4.52
C CYS A 79 14.89 15.16 -4.53
N ARG A 80 15.44 16.20 -3.89
CA ARG A 80 16.89 16.44 -3.79
C ARG A 80 17.60 15.53 -2.78
N ASN A 81 16.85 14.73 -2.03
CA ASN A 81 17.35 13.71 -1.11
C ASN A 81 16.46 12.47 -1.19
N SER A 82 16.97 11.36 -0.65
CA SER A 82 16.27 10.07 -0.57
C SER A 82 16.04 9.59 0.86
N ALA A 83 15.93 10.53 1.80
CA ALA A 83 15.80 10.26 3.23
C ALA A 83 14.69 11.14 3.83
N ILE A 84 13.48 11.07 3.25
CA ILE A 84 12.31 11.77 3.77
C ILE A 84 11.54 10.85 4.71
N PHE A 85 11.42 11.26 5.97
CA PHE A 85 10.65 10.57 7.00
C PHE A 85 9.37 11.34 7.30
N ILE A 86 8.21 10.75 7.01
CA ILE A 86 6.89 11.31 7.34
C ILE A 86 6.44 10.64 8.62
N ARG A 87 6.40 11.39 9.71
CA ARG A 87 5.89 10.94 11.01
C ARG A 87 4.49 11.47 11.22
N ILE A 88 3.53 10.56 11.40
CA ILE A 88 2.13 10.90 11.64
C ILE A 88 1.73 10.43 13.04
N ASP A 89 1.53 11.39 13.95
CA ASP A 89 0.99 11.13 15.30
C ASP A 89 -0.53 11.38 15.35
N GLY A 90 -1.10 12.03 14.33
CA GLY A 90 -2.51 12.39 14.24
C GLY A 90 -3.36 11.51 13.31
N THR A 91 -4.50 12.07 12.89
CA THR A 91 -5.41 11.47 11.91
C THR A 91 -5.58 12.40 10.72
N LEU A 92 -5.34 11.90 9.51
CA LEU A 92 -5.79 12.56 8.29
C LEU A 92 -7.21 12.10 7.99
N VAL A 93 -8.06 13.03 7.57
CA VAL A 93 -9.48 12.78 7.32
C VAL A 93 -9.79 13.23 5.90
N ALA A 94 -10.34 12.32 5.09
CA ALA A 94 -10.82 12.66 3.76
C ALA A 94 -12.15 13.43 3.86
N PRO A 95 -12.46 14.31 2.90
CA PRO A 95 -13.79 14.90 2.81
C PRO A 95 -14.84 13.81 2.50
N SER A 96 -16.06 14.00 2.99
CA SER A 96 -17.20 13.14 2.71
C SER A 96 -17.95 13.51 1.42
N ASP A 97 -17.61 14.64 0.81
CA ASP A 97 -18.23 15.14 -0.42
C ASP A 97 -17.45 14.65 -1.65
N ILE A 98 -18.15 13.99 -2.57
CA ILE A 98 -17.59 13.45 -3.81
C ILE A 98 -17.00 14.52 -4.74
N TRP A 99 -17.48 15.78 -4.64
CA TRP A 99 -16.98 16.91 -5.40
C TRP A 99 -15.82 17.64 -4.71
N ALA A 100 -15.58 17.32 -3.43
CA ALA A 100 -14.40 17.79 -2.70
C ALA A 100 -13.13 17.00 -3.07
N ILE A 101 -13.33 15.93 -3.84
CA ILE A 101 -12.37 14.89 -4.18
C ILE A 101 -12.01 15.12 -5.65
N GLY A 102 -10.73 15.22 -5.96
CA GLY A 102 -10.27 15.79 -7.23
C GLY A 102 -10.36 14.78 -8.37
N ASN A 103 -9.65 15.06 -9.48
CA ASN A 103 -9.49 14.10 -10.58
C ASN A 103 -8.35 13.08 -10.34
N ASN A 104 -7.79 13.02 -9.13
CA ASN A 104 -6.65 12.15 -8.83
C ASN A 104 -7.20 10.78 -8.40
N PRO A 105 -6.74 9.64 -8.94
CA PRO A 105 -7.23 8.33 -8.50
C PRO A 105 -6.96 8.00 -7.02
N ASN A 106 -6.03 8.71 -6.38
CA ASN A 106 -5.66 8.52 -4.97
C ASN A 106 -5.84 9.84 -4.17
N TRP A 107 -6.34 9.71 -2.94
CA TRP A 107 -6.45 10.80 -1.98
C TRP A 107 -5.08 11.27 -1.51
N ILE A 108 -4.17 10.35 -1.21
CA ILE A 108 -2.78 10.65 -0.86
C ILE A 108 -1.89 9.93 -1.87
N GLU A 109 -1.31 10.67 -2.82
CA GLU A 109 -0.47 10.11 -3.88
C GLU A 109 0.99 10.51 -3.70
N PHE A 110 1.91 9.55 -3.78
CA PHE A 110 3.33 9.79 -3.98
C PHE A 110 3.72 9.41 -5.40
N GLN A 111 4.38 10.32 -6.12
CA GLN A 111 4.76 10.10 -7.52
C GLN A 111 6.23 10.43 -7.77
N TYR A 112 6.97 9.52 -8.41
CA TYR A 112 8.40 9.71 -8.74
C TYR A 112 9.30 10.00 -7.52
N VAL A 113 8.94 9.44 -6.36
CA VAL A 113 9.70 9.62 -5.11
C VAL A 113 10.65 8.44 -4.91
N ASN A 114 11.91 8.74 -4.57
CA ASN A 114 12.92 7.75 -4.22
C ASN A 114 13.33 7.95 -2.75
N GLY A 115 13.06 6.98 -1.87
CA GLY A 115 13.49 7.04 -0.47
C GLY A 115 12.54 7.84 0.42
N VAL A 116 11.35 7.29 0.66
CA VAL A 116 10.37 7.86 1.61
C VAL A 116 9.91 6.81 2.61
N THR A 117 9.86 7.21 3.88
CA THR A 117 9.28 6.41 4.96
C THR A 117 8.07 7.11 5.54
N ILE A 118 6.94 6.41 5.68
CA ILE A 118 5.73 6.89 6.35
C ILE A 118 5.54 6.06 7.62
N SER A 119 5.44 6.71 8.77
CA SER A 119 5.35 6.04 10.06
C SER A 119 4.18 6.53 10.89
N GLY A 120 3.34 5.58 11.34
CA GLY A 120 2.25 5.82 12.27
C GLY A 120 1.01 6.50 11.67
N GLY A 121 0.10 6.90 12.54
CA GLY A 121 -1.07 7.70 12.18
C GLY A 121 -2.24 6.90 11.63
N VAL A 122 -3.35 7.62 11.47
CA VAL A 122 -4.61 7.10 10.93
C VAL A 122 -4.99 7.85 9.67
N LEU A 123 -5.35 7.13 8.62
CA LEU A 123 -5.92 7.66 7.38
C LEU A 123 -7.41 7.27 7.37
N ASP A 124 -8.30 8.20 7.70
CA ASP A 124 -9.75 8.00 7.71
C ASP A 124 -10.34 8.44 6.36
N GLY A 125 -10.53 7.48 5.45
CA GLY A 125 -10.98 7.71 4.08
C GLY A 125 -12.45 8.10 3.94
N LYS A 126 -13.24 8.02 5.02
CA LYS A 126 -14.67 8.43 5.06
C LYS A 126 -15.52 7.86 3.90
N GLY A 127 -15.24 6.65 3.45
CA GLY A 127 -15.84 6.07 2.23
C GLY A 127 -17.31 5.65 2.31
N ALA A 128 -17.88 5.51 3.51
CA ALA A 128 -19.24 4.97 3.67
C ALA A 128 -20.34 5.67 2.83
N PRO A 129 -20.38 7.01 2.73
CA PRO A 129 -21.36 7.71 1.90
C PRO A 129 -21.15 7.53 0.39
N LEU A 130 -19.98 7.04 -0.04
CA LEU A 130 -19.54 7.03 -1.44
C LEU A 130 -19.53 5.63 -2.06
N TRP A 131 -19.63 4.58 -1.24
CA TRP A 131 -19.64 3.19 -1.69
C TRP A 131 -20.78 2.87 -2.68
N SER A 132 -21.91 3.55 -2.60
CA SER A 132 -23.01 3.40 -3.57
C SER A 132 -22.70 4.01 -4.94
N CYS A 133 -21.80 5.00 -5.01
CA CYS A 133 -21.61 5.84 -6.19
C CYS A 133 -20.60 5.27 -7.19
N LYS A 134 -19.80 4.25 -6.82
CA LYS A 134 -18.72 3.64 -7.65
C LYS A 134 -17.73 4.65 -8.26
N LEU A 135 -17.72 5.88 -7.76
CA LEU A 135 -16.82 6.97 -8.13
C LEU A 135 -16.05 7.28 -6.84
N ALA A 136 -14.84 6.76 -6.73
CA ALA A 136 -14.15 6.74 -5.45
C ALA A 136 -12.63 6.81 -5.59
N GLU A 137 -12.02 7.65 -4.76
CA GLU A 137 -10.58 7.71 -4.61
C GLU A 137 -10.08 6.56 -3.72
N GLN A 138 -8.92 6.04 -4.08
CA GLN A 138 -8.14 5.12 -3.26
C GLN A 138 -7.42 5.93 -2.16
N THR A 139 -7.14 5.35 -1.00
CA THR A 139 -6.64 6.14 0.15
C THR A 139 -5.17 6.55 0.00
N LEU A 140 -4.26 5.60 -0.23
CA LEU A 140 -2.81 5.85 -0.29
C LEU A 140 -2.21 5.19 -1.55
N GLY A 141 -1.63 5.97 -2.43
CA GLY A 141 -1.04 5.51 -3.68
C GLY A 141 0.44 5.85 -3.82
N PHE A 142 1.16 4.94 -4.47
CA PHE A 142 2.55 5.12 -4.91
C PHE A 142 2.65 4.77 -6.39
N SER A 143 3.10 5.74 -7.18
CA SER A 143 3.32 5.58 -8.61
C SER A 143 4.75 5.93 -8.99
N PHE A 144 5.45 5.01 -9.66
CA PHE A 144 6.84 5.22 -10.12
C PHE A 144 7.81 5.56 -8.97
N CYS A 145 7.54 5.01 -7.78
CA CYS A 145 8.34 5.24 -6.58
C CYS A 145 9.35 4.12 -6.34
N ASN A 146 10.48 4.49 -5.75
CA ASN A 146 11.53 3.56 -5.36
C ASN A 146 11.83 3.69 -3.85
N ASN A 147 12.19 2.58 -3.20
CA ASN A 147 12.65 2.58 -1.81
C ASN A 147 11.63 3.23 -0.85
N VAL A 148 10.44 2.63 -0.79
CA VAL A 148 9.33 3.10 0.04
C VAL A 148 9.18 2.20 1.27
N LEU A 149 9.02 2.81 2.45
CA LEU A 149 8.63 2.11 3.67
C LEU A 149 7.35 2.72 4.24
N VAL A 150 6.33 1.91 4.47
CA VAL A 150 5.14 2.30 5.23
C VAL A 150 5.08 1.43 6.48
N SER A 151 5.13 2.06 7.65
CA SER A 151 5.25 1.39 8.94
C SER A 151 4.15 1.83 9.90
N GLY A 152 3.38 0.89 10.45
CA GLY A 152 2.43 1.16 11.53
C GLY A 152 1.23 2.07 11.18
N VAL A 153 1.03 2.39 9.90
CA VAL A 153 -0.12 3.18 9.43
C VAL A 153 -1.42 2.39 9.61
N THR A 154 -2.47 3.06 10.06
CA THR A 154 -3.83 2.53 10.05
C THR A 154 -4.64 3.21 8.94
N SER A 155 -5.26 2.45 8.03
CA SER A 155 -6.13 2.95 6.98
C SER A 155 -7.56 2.48 7.22
N LEU A 156 -8.49 3.42 7.34
CA LEU A 156 -9.88 3.18 7.72
C LEU A 156 -10.83 3.60 6.60
N ASN A 157 -11.83 2.78 6.33
CA ASN A 157 -12.99 3.10 5.50
C ASN A 157 -12.60 3.80 4.19
N SER A 158 -11.72 3.18 3.40
CA SER A 158 -11.38 3.73 2.09
C SER A 158 -12.63 3.77 1.20
N GLN A 159 -12.66 4.72 0.28
CA GLN A 159 -13.76 4.87 -0.66
C GLN A 159 -13.69 3.81 -1.76
N MET A 160 -12.46 3.40 -2.10
CA MET A 160 -12.13 2.24 -2.94
C MET A 160 -10.94 1.51 -2.30
N PHE A 161 -9.82 1.32 -3.00
CA PHE A 161 -8.66 0.59 -2.45
C PHE A 161 -7.94 1.38 -1.36
N HIS A 162 -7.51 0.70 -0.30
CA HIS A 162 -6.82 1.34 0.82
C HIS A 162 -5.35 1.71 0.49
N VAL A 163 -4.59 0.82 -0.14
CA VAL A 163 -3.20 1.05 -0.52
C VAL A 163 -2.94 0.56 -1.93
N VAL A 164 -2.27 1.37 -2.75
CA VAL A 164 -2.00 1.09 -4.17
C VAL A 164 -0.52 1.24 -4.45
N ILE A 165 0.09 0.22 -5.03
CA ILE A 165 1.51 0.20 -5.41
C ILE A 165 1.60 -0.10 -6.91
N ASN A 166 2.00 0.90 -7.68
CA ASN A 166 2.00 0.84 -9.15
C ASN A 166 3.33 1.34 -9.74
N PHE A 167 3.92 0.59 -10.67
CA PHE A 167 5.22 0.94 -11.27
C PHE A 167 6.35 1.19 -10.26
N CYS A 168 6.32 0.54 -9.10
CA CYS A 168 7.27 0.80 -8.01
C CYS A 168 8.35 -0.28 -7.88
N GLN A 169 9.49 0.08 -7.29
CA GLN A 169 10.54 -0.85 -6.92
C GLN A 169 10.90 -0.74 -5.43
N ASN A 170 11.12 -1.87 -4.78
CA ASN A 170 11.54 -1.94 -3.37
C ASN A 170 10.58 -1.18 -2.43
N VAL A 171 9.37 -1.74 -2.28
CA VAL A 171 8.34 -1.20 -1.37
C VAL A 171 8.13 -2.15 -0.21
N LYS A 172 8.17 -1.65 1.02
CA LYS A 172 7.91 -2.42 2.23
C LYS A 172 6.72 -1.84 3.00
N LEU A 173 5.70 -2.66 3.23
CA LEU A 173 4.61 -2.39 4.17
C LEU A 173 4.82 -3.24 5.41
N GLN A 174 4.89 -2.62 6.59
CA GLN A 174 5.15 -3.30 7.86
C GLN A 174 4.20 -2.84 8.95
N GLY A 175 3.54 -3.77 9.65
CA GLY A 175 2.69 -3.40 10.79
C GLY A 175 1.45 -2.59 10.40
N VAL A 176 1.06 -2.60 9.13
CA VAL A 176 -0.07 -1.83 8.59
C VAL A 176 -1.37 -2.48 9.05
N ARG A 177 -2.36 -1.64 9.36
CA ARG A 177 -3.72 -2.08 9.72
C ARG A 177 -4.72 -1.47 8.75
N ILE A 178 -5.52 -2.30 8.09
CA ILE A 178 -6.57 -1.86 7.16
C ILE A 178 -7.91 -2.36 7.68
N SER A 179 -8.89 -1.47 7.74
CA SER A 179 -10.24 -1.81 8.19
C SER A 179 -11.32 -1.05 7.43
N ALA A 180 -12.27 -1.80 6.88
CA ALA A 180 -13.56 -1.35 6.39
C ALA A 180 -14.60 -2.46 6.67
N PRO A 181 -15.92 -2.16 6.66
CA PRO A 181 -16.97 -3.17 6.82
C PRO A 181 -16.85 -4.31 5.82
N GLY A 182 -17.19 -5.54 6.20
CA GLY A 182 -17.10 -6.71 5.30
C GLY A 182 -18.04 -6.67 4.09
N ASN A 183 -18.97 -5.71 4.05
CA ASN A 183 -19.87 -5.45 2.93
C ASN A 183 -19.54 -4.16 2.16
N SER A 184 -18.40 -3.50 2.43
CA SER A 184 -17.98 -2.32 1.66
C SER A 184 -17.50 -2.72 0.27
N PRO A 185 -18.13 -2.23 -0.81
CA PRO A 185 -17.81 -2.64 -2.17
C PRO A 185 -16.45 -2.09 -2.63
N ASN A 186 -15.67 -2.94 -3.32
CA ASN A 186 -14.41 -2.55 -3.98
C ASN A 186 -13.36 -1.94 -3.04
N THR A 187 -13.41 -2.27 -1.74
CA THR A 187 -12.43 -1.79 -0.77
C THR A 187 -11.23 -2.74 -0.66
N ASP A 188 -10.53 -3.01 -1.75
CA ASP A 188 -9.32 -3.84 -1.69
C ASP A 188 -8.35 -3.27 -0.65
N GLY A 189 -7.70 -4.14 0.11
CA GLY A 189 -6.75 -3.71 1.12
C GLY A 189 -5.48 -3.15 0.49
N ILE A 190 -4.74 -4.01 -0.20
CA ILE A 190 -3.47 -3.65 -0.84
C ILE A 190 -3.52 -4.12 -2.30
N HIS A 191 -3.49 -3.17 -3.22
CA HIS A 191 -3.39 -3.44 -4.65
C HIS A 191 -1.95 -3.28 -5.14
N ILE A 192 -1.41 -4.28 -5.82
CA ILE A 192 -0.02 -4.30 -6.31
C ILE A 192 -0.02 -4.67 -7.79
N GLN A 193 0.50 -3.80 -8.64
CA GLN A 193 0.67 -4.08 -10.07
C GLN A 193 1.91 -3.40 -10.62
N MET A 194 2.45 -3.92 -11.74
CA MET A 194 3.62 -3.37 -12.44
C MET A 194 4.83 -3.07 -11.53
N SER A 195 4.97 -3.77 -10.41
CA SER A 195 5.91 -3.43 -9.34
C SER A 195 6.77 -4.63 -8.96
N THR A 196 8.02 -4.38 -8.54
CA THR A 196 8.96 -5.45 -8.20
C THR A 196 9.66 -5.25 -6.86
N GLY A 197 9.89 -6.33 -6.12
CA GLY A 197 10.52 -6.27 -4.81
C GLY A 197 9.58 -5.65 -3.76
N VAL A 198 8.34 -6.11 -3.73
CA VAL A 198 7.35 -5.65 -2.73
C VAL A 198 7.31 -6.64 -1.56
N THR A 199 7.39 -6.13 -0.33
CA THR A 199 7.32 -6.92 0.90
C THR A 199 6.19 -6.40 1.78
N VAL A 200 5.27 -7.28 2.18
CA VAL A 200 4.18 -6.98 3.13
C VAL A 200 4.34 -7.88 4.34
N VAL A 201 4.57 -7.31 5.52
CA VAL A 201 4.86 -8.08 6.74
C VAL A 201 4.12 -7.57 7.98
N ASN A 202 3.69 -8.49 8.84
CA ASN A 202 3.02 -8.17 10.12
C ASN A 202 1.78 -7.28 9.92
N THR A 203 1.00 -7.54 8.88
CA THR A 203 -0.10 -6.67 8.44
C THR A 203 -1.45 -7.36 8.67
N LYS A 204 -2.45 -6.58 9.07
CA LYS A 204 -3.84 -7.05 9.23
C LYS A 204 -4.77 -6.27 8.29
N VAL A 205 -5.61 -7.00 7.56
CA VAL A 205 -6.59 -6.44 6.62
C VAL A 205 -7.95 -7.05 6.86
N ALA A 206 -8.96 -6.20 6.99
CA ALA A 206 -10.37 -6.54 7.09
C ALA A 206 -11.14 -5.57 6.19
N THR A 207 -11.73 -6.05 5.09
CA THR A 207 -12.45 -5.21 4.12
C THR A 207 -13.59 -6.00 3.47
N GLY A 208 -14.34 -5.38 2.56
CA GLY A 208 -15.36 -6.06 1.77
C GLY A 208 -14.88 -6.65 0.43
N ASP A 209 -13.59 -6.57 0.10
CA ASP A 209 -13.03 -7.12 -1.14
C ASP A 209 -11.66 -7.81 -0.89
N ASP A 210 -10.80 -7.92 -1.91
CA ASP A 210 -9.51 -8.59 -1.82
C ASP A 210 -8.63 -7.96 -0.71
N CYS A 211 -8.14 -8.76 0.25
CA CYS A 211 -7.19 -8.28 1.25
C CYS A 211 -5.89 -7.82 0.58
N VAL A 212 -5.44 -8.58 -0.42
CA VAL A 212 -4.37 -8.20 -1.34
C VAL A 212 -4.77 -8.62 -2.75
N SER A 213 -4.82 -7.67 -3.68
CA SER A 213 -5.00 -7.93 -5.10
C SER A 213 -3.67 -7.71 -5.86
N ILE A 214 -3.27 -8.70 -6.65
CA ILE A 214 -1.97 -8.75 -7.34
C ILE A 214 -2.25 -8.75 -8.84
N GLY A 215 -2.06 -7.59 -9.46
CA GLY A 215 -2.29 -7.35 -10.88
C GLY A 215 -1.09 -7.70 -11.77
N PRO A 216 -1.27 -7.57 -13.10
CA PRO A 216 -0.23 -7.79 -14.11
C PRO A 216 1.10 -7.08 -13.81
N GLY A 217 2.21 -7.71 -14.18
CA GLY A 217 3.55 -7.15 -14.04
C GLY A 217 4.10 -7.11 -12.62
N ALA A 218 3.37 -7.61 -11.62
CA ALA A 218 3.91 -7.79 -10.27
C ALA A 218 4.96 -8.92 -10.23
N ALA A 219 6.13 -8.64 -9.67
CA ALA A 219 7.22 -9.61 -9.56
C ALA A 219 7.94 -9.55 -8.20
N ASN A 220 8.49 -10.68 -7.75
CA ASN A 220 9.30 -10.73 -6.51
C ASN A 220 8.55 -10.14 -5.30
N LEU A 221 7.37 -10.69 -5.04
CA LEU A 221 6.46 -10.26 -3.98
C LEU A 221 6.52 -11.24 -2.82
N ARG A 222 6.69 -10.73 -1.60
CA ARG A 222 6.61 -11.53 -0.37
C ARG A 222 5.55 -10.96 0.57
N ILE A 223 4.60 -11.80 0.98
CA ILE A 223 3.58 -11.51 1.98
C ILE A 223 3.80 -12.49 3.14
N GLU A 224 4.09 -12.00 4.34
CA GLU A 224 4.43 -12.87 5.47
C GLU A 224 3.89 -12.37 6.81
N ASN A 225 3.44 -13.30 7.67
CA ASN A 225 2.78 -12.96 8.94
C ASN A 225 1.59 -12.00 8.72
N PHE A 226 0.60 -12.49 7.98
CA PHE A 226 -0.51 -11.68 7.49
C PHE A 226 -1.85 -12.21 8.03
N ALA A 227 -2.75 -11.31 8.41
CA ALA A 227 -4.11 -11.65 8.82
C ALA A 227 -5.11 -11.00 7.85
N CYS A 228 -5.96 -11.82 7.24
CA CYS A 228 -6.99 -11.41 6.28
C CYS A 228 -8.36 -11.85 6.77
N GLY A 229 -9.32 -10.92 6.90
CA GLY A 229 -10.67 -11.32 7.25
C GLY A 229 -11.47 -10.29 8.04
N PRO A 230 -12.74 -10.02 7.65
CA PRO A 230 -13.43 -10.51 6.44
C PRO A 230 -12.81 -9.97 5.13
N GLY A 231 -13.25 -10.49 3.98
CA GLY A 231 -12.82 -10.07 2.64
C GLY A 231 -12.80 -11.20 1.60
N HIS A 232 -12.20 -10.95 0.43
CA HIS A 232 -12.09 -11.91 -0.69
C HIS A 232 -10.76 -12.70 -0.73
N GLY A 233 -9.93 -12.60 0.31
CA GLY A 233 -8.66 -13.33 0.40
C GLY A 233 -7.49 -12.62 -0.27
N ILE A 234 -6.45 -13.37 -0.60
CA ILE A 234 -5.32 -12.89 -1.40
C ILE A 234 -5.53 -13.40 -2.83
N SER A 235 -5.65 -12.47 -3.78
CA SER A 235 -6.02 -12.75 -5.16
C SER A 235 -4.95 -12.32 -6.15
N ILE A 236 -4.50 -13.24 -7.00
CA ILE A 236 -3.75 -12.93 -8.21
C ILE A 236 -4.74 -12.74 -9.36
N GLY A 237 -4.66 -11.60 -10.04
CA GLY A 237 -5.50 -11.25 -11.18
C GLY A 237 -6.68 -10.32 -10.87
N SER A 238 -7.63 -10.14 -11.78
CA SER A 238 -7.78 -10.95 -13.00
C SER A 238 -6.65 -10.73 -14.01
N LEU A 239 -6.03 -11.82 -14.46
CA LEU A 239 -5.03 -11.83 -15.52
C LEU A 239 -5.65 -12.20 -16.88
N GLY A 240 -4.97 -11.91 -17.96
CA GLY A 240 -5.43 -12.21 -19.32
C GLY A 240 -6.53 -11.29 -19.81
N LYS A 241 -6.72 -10.11 -19.18
CA LYS A 241 -7.70 -9.13 -19.66
C LYS A 241 -7.27 -8.53 -21.01
N ASN A 242 -5.98 -8.44 -21.27
CA ASN A 242 -5.46 -8.04 -22.58
C ASN A 242 -4.72 -9.21 -23.25
N VAL A 243 -4.69 -9.23 -24.59
CA VAL A 243 -3.92 -10.23 -25.36
C VAL A 243 -2.43 -10.10 -25.03
N ASN A 244 -1.95 -8.86 -24.95
CA ASN A 244 -0.60 -8.51 -24.54
C ASN A 244 -0.64 -7.93 -23.12
N GLU A 245 -0.22 -8.72 -22.14
CA GLU A 245 -0.26 -8.39 -20.73
C GLU A 245 0.94 -9.03 -20.01
N PRO A 246 1.67 -8.28 -19.17
CA PRO A 246 2.77 -8.86 -18.40
C PRO A 246 2.25 -9.84 -17.36
N GLY A 247 2.96 -10.96 -17.18
CA GLY A 247 2.62 -11.95 -16.16
C GLY A 247 2.96 -11.51 -14.73
N VAL A 248 2.51 -12.33 -13.78
CA VAL A 248 2.86 -12.27 -12.36
C VAL A 248 3.85 -13.39 -12.05
N GLN A 249 4.91 -13.09 -11.29
CA GLN A 249 5.91 -14.10 -10.96
C GLN A 249 6.62 -13.93 -9.63
N ASN A 250 7.13 -15.05 -9.10
CA ASN A 250 7.94 -15.09 -7.89
C ASN A 250 7.17 -14.45 -6.71
N VAL A 251 5.99 -15.00 -6.42
CA VAL A 251 5.15 -14.56 -5.30
C VAL A 251 5.23 -15.59 -4.19
N THR A 252 5.54 -15.15 -2.98
CA THR A 252 5.49 -15.99 -1.78
C THR A 252 4.48 -15.43 -0.79
N VAL A 253 3.49 -16.23 -0.41
CA VAL A 253 2.57 -15.95 0.70
C VAL A 253 2.83 -16.98 1.79
N LYS A 254 3.24 -16.52 2.96
CA LYS A 254 3.71 -17.38 4.04
C LYS A 254 3.15 -16.99 5.40
N SER A 255 2.77 -17.96 6.22
CA SER A 255 2.31 -17.71 7.60
C SER A 255 1.13 -16.73 7.62
N THR A 256 0.05 -17.11 6.94
CA THR A 256 -1.13 -16.25 6.77
C THR A 256 -2.35 -16.87 7.43
N THR A 257 -3.13 -16.08 8.15
CA THR A 257 -4.43 -16.49 8.70
C THR A 257 -5.56 -15.81 7.92
N PHE A 258 -6.49 -16.60 7.43
CA PHE A 258 -7.72 -16.14 6.80
C PHE A 258 -8.90 -16.41 7.73
N THR A 259 -9.81 -15.45 7.89
CA THR A 259 -10.96 -15.59 8.80
C THR A 259 -12.23 -15.00 8.19
N GLY A 260 -13.25 -15.84 7.99
CA GLY A 260 -14.54 -15.38 7.45
C GLY A 260 -14.44 -14.77 6.04
N THR A 261 -13.47 -15.21 5.23
CA THR A 261 -13.28 -14.72 3.86
C THR A 261 -14.01 -15.59 2.84
N THR A 262 -14.38 -15.01 1.69
CA THR A 262 -14.97 -15.80 0.59
C THR A 262 -13.94 -16.70 -0.08
N ASN A 263 -12.67 -16.28 -0.11
CA ASN A 263 -11.56 -17.09 -0.58
C ASN A 263 -10.36 -16.95 0.35
N GLY A 264 -9.51 -17.97 0.41
CA GLY A 264 -8.20 -17.87 1.04
C GLY A 264 -7.16 -17.38 0.04
N LEU A 265 -6.72 -18.29 -0.82
CA LEU A 265 -5.72 -18.04 -1.88
C LEU A 265 -6.38 -18.21 -3.25
N ARG A 266 -6.44 -17.14 -4.03
CA ARG A 266 -7.18 -17.10 -5.28
C ARG A 266 -6.31 -16.71 -6.47
N ILE A 267 -6.53 -17.36 -7.62
CA ILE A 267 -5.98 -16.94 -8.91
C ILE A 267 -7.15 -16.82 -9.90
N LYS A 268 -7.28 -15.64 -10.53
CA LYS A 268 -8.34 -15.32 -11.49
C LYS A 268 -7.71 -15.00 -12.84
N SER A 269 -8.17 -15.61 -13.92
CA SER A 269 -7.84 -15.19 -15.28
C SER A 269 -9.04 -15.26 -16.21
N TRP A 270 -9.05 -14.37 -17.20
CA TRP A 270 -10.04 -14.38 -18.26
C TRP A 270 -9.86 -15.62 -19.13
N GLY A 271 -10.96 -16.23 -19.55
CA GLY A 271 -10.97 -17.36 -20.49
C GLY A 271 -10.77 -16.92 -21.94
N LYS A 272 -9.73 -16.13 -22.23
CA LYS A 272 -9.41 -15.65 -23.58
C LYS A 272 -7.91 -15.73 -23.87
N PRO A 273 -7.48 -15.74 -25.14
CA PRO A 273 -6.06 -15.78 -25.48
C PRO A 273 -5.30 -14.58 -24.88
N SER A 274 -4.20 -14.86 -24.19
CA SER A 274 -3.28 -13.86 -23.64
C SER A 274 -1.87 -14.45 -23.50
N ASN A 275 -0.84 -13.61 -23.57
CA ASN A 275 0.53 -13.97 -23.20
C ASN A 275 0.84 -13.82 -21.69
N GLY A 276 -0.14 -13.35 -20.90
CA GLY A 276 -0.02 -13.27 -19.45
C GLY A 276 0.22 -14.64 -18.80
N PHE A 277 0.80 -14.65 -17.60
CA PHE A 277 1.09 -15.88 -16.84
C PHE A 277 1.07 -15.63 -15.32
N ALA A 278 0.97 -16.70 -14.53
CA ALA A 278 1.19 -16.67 -13.08
C ALA A 278 2.15 -17.81 -12.68
N ARG A 279 3.44 -17.52 -12.50
CA ARG A 279 4.47 -18.56 -12.30
C ARG A 279 5.27 -18.39 -11.01
N ASN A 280 5.81 -19.49 -10.51
CA ASN A 280 6.62 -19.52 -9.29
C ASN A 280 5.88 -18.88 -8.11
N ILE A 281 4.68 -19.38 -7.85
CA ILE A 281 3.85 -18.95 -6.73
C ILE A 281 4.02 -19.96 -5.59
N LEU A 282 4.42 -19.50 -4.42
CA LEU A 282 4.57 -20.33 -3.23
C LEU A 282 3.56 -19.89 -2.18
N PHE A 283 2.69 -20.81 -1.79
CA PHE A 283 1.79 -20.63 -0.66
C PHE A 283 2.19 -21.60 0.45
N GLN A 284 2.45 -21.08 1.65
CA GLN A 284 3.02 -21.86 2.75
C GLN A 284 2.45 -21.45 4.11
N HIS A 285 2.13 -22.41 4.97
CA HIS A 285 1.65 -22.17 6.33
C HIS A 285 0.40 -21.25 6.40
N ALA A 286 -0.65 -21.61 5.66
CA ALA A 286 -1.92 -20.88 5.69
C ALA A 286 -2.91 -21.52 6.67
N THR A 287 -3.52 -20.72 7.54
CA THR A 287 -4.62 -21.14 8.42
C THR A 287 -5.93 -20.57 7.89
N MET A 288 -6.95 -21.42 7.72
CA MET A 288 -8.23 -21.07 7.13
C MET A 288 -9.34 -21.26 8.16
N ASN A 289 -9.87 -20.17 8.71
CA ASN A 289 -10.95 -20.20 9.70
C ASN A 289 -12.25 -19.73 9.06
N ASN A 290 -13.23 -20.62 8.90
CA ASN A 290 -14.50 -20.28 8.26
C ASN A 290 -14.33 -19.58 6.89
N VAL A 291 -13.44 -20.13 6.05
CA VAL A 291 -13.18 -19.63 4.69
C VAL A 291 -14.01 -20.44 3.72
N GLN A 292 -14.77 -19.78 2.83
CA GLN A 292 -15.68 -20.49 1.92
C GLN A 292 -14.91 -21.29 0.86
N ASN A 293 -13.93 -20.66 0.20
CA ASN A 293 -13.08 -21.30 -0.81
C ASN A 293 -11.59 -21.19 -0.41
N PRO A 294 -11.02 -22.15 0.33
CA PRO A 294 -9.65 -22.07 0.84
C PRO A 294 -8.60 -21.77 -0.26
N ILE A 295 -8.68 -22.48 -1.38
CA ILE A 295 -7.86 -22.27 -2.58
C ILE A 295 -8.80 -22.28 -3.78
N PHE A 296 -8.76 -21.22 -4.61
CA PHE A 296 -9.64 -21.11 -5.77
C PHE A 296 -8.88 -20.62 -7.01
N ILE A 297 -8.91 -21.40 -8.08
CA ILE A 297 -8.29 -21.03 -9.36
C ILE A 297 -9.40 -20.98 -10.42
N ASP A 298 -9.77 -19.77 -10.81
CA ASP A 298 -10.77 -19.52 -11.85
C ASP A 298 -10.07 -19.00 -13.11
N GLN A 299 -10.05 -19.85 -14.14
CA GLN A 299 -9.47 -19.53 -15.44
C GLN A 299 -10.51 -19.06 -16.47
N ARG A 300 -11.74 -18.81 -16.03
CA ARG A 300 -12.85 -18.32 -16.86
C ARG A 300 -13.51 -17.10 -16.22
N TYR A 301 -12.73 -16.33 -15.46
CA TYR A 301 -13.21 -15.18 -14.72
C TYR A 301 -13.86 -14.17 -15.68
N CYS A 302 -15.14 -13.90 -15.43
CA CYS A 302 -15.94 -12.97 -16.20
C CYS A 302 -16.96 -12.30 -15.27
N PRO A 303 -16.64 -11.11 -14.73
CA PRO A 303 -17.52 -10.42 -13.78
C PRO A 303 -18.68 -9.68 -14.48
N ASP A 304 -18.60 -9.51 -15.81
CA ASP A 304 -19.59 -8.78 -16.61
C ASP A 304 -20.47 -9.74 -17.42
N ARG A 305 -21.64 -9.28 -17.88
CA ARG A 305 -22.56 -10.12 -18.69
C ARG A 305 -22.05 -10.39 -20.12
N ASN A 306 -21.03 -9.68 -20.58
CA ASN A 306 -20.49 -9.78 -21.94
C ASN A 306 -19.24 -10.69 -22.00
N CYS A 307 -19.42 -11.96 -21.63
CA CYS A 307 -18.34 -12.95 -21.68
C CYS A 307 -18.13 -13.48 -23.12
N PRO A 308 -16.89 -13.56 -23.63
CA PRO A 308 -16.64 -14.12 -24.97
C PRO A 308 -17.03 -15.62 -25.07
N ASP A 309 -17.76 -16.02 -26.10
CA ASP A 309 -18.13 -17.43 -26.40
C ASP A 309 -16.91 -18.36 -26.66
N THR A 310 -15.73 -17.78 -26.87
CA THR A 310 -14.48 -18.46 -27.21
C THR A 310 -13.90 -19.32 -26.08
N VAL A 311 -14.47 -19.27 -24.87
CA VAL A 311 -14.09 -20.08 -23.70
C VAL A 311 -14.15 -21.60 -23.98
N LYS A 312 -14.92 -22.06 -24.98
CA LYS A 312 -15.09 -23.48 -25.32
C LYS A 312 -13.89 -24.12 -26.07
N LYS A 313 -12.91 -23.35 -26.59
CA LYS A 313 -11.86 -23.88 -27.50
C LYS A 313 -10.39 -23.63 -27.07
N ILE A 314 -10.13 -23.10 -25.87
CA ILE A 314 -8.78 -22.62 -25.51
C ILE A 314 -7.91 -23.76 -24.95
N LYS A 315 -6.77 -24.03 -25.62
CA LYS A 315 -5.75 -25.01 -25.21
C LYS A 315 -4.67 -24.48 -24.26
N LYS A 316 -4.57 -23.16 -24.04
CA LYS A 316 -3.60 -22.53 -23.13
C LYS A 316 -4.23 -21.29 -22.50
N ILE A 317 -4.68 -21.41 -21.25
CA ILE A 317 -5.55 -20.42 -20.60
C ILE A 317 -4.75 -19.47 -19.68
N LEU A 318 -3.75 -20.01 -18.97
CA LEU A 318 -2.66 -19.29 -18.29
C LEU A 318 -1.68 -20.37 -17.82
N SER A 319 -0.36 -20.15 -17.83
CA SER A 319 0.54 -21.08 -17.13
C SER A 319 0.49 -20.76 -15.65
N VAL A 320 -0.02 -21.69 -14.82
CA VAL A 320 -0.05 -21.58 -13.36
C VAL A 320 0.88 -22.62 -12.76
N THR A 321 1.91 -22.18 -12.04
CA THR A 321 2.78 -23.07 -11.26
C THR A 321 2.78 -22.61 -9.82
N THR A 322 2.13 -23.41 -8.97
CA THR A 322 1.99 -23.13 -7.54
C THR A 322 2.51 -24.30 -6.73
N LEU A 323 3.31 -24.01 -5.70
CA LEU A 323 3.71 -24.98 -4.69
C LEU A 323 2.96 -24.69 -3.39
N PHE A 324 2.39 -25.75 -2.80
CA PHE A 324 1.83 -25.73 -1.47
C PHE A 324 2.75 -26.52 -0.55
N ARG A 325 3.27 -25.91 0.51
CA ARG A 325 4.10 -26.60 1.53
C ARG A 325 3.46 -26.47 2.91
N SER A 326 3.22 -27.64 3.53
CA SER A 326 2.65 -27.89 4.88
C SER A 326 1.26 -27.29 5.19
N SER A 327 0.60 -27.87 6.21
CA SER A 327 -0.85 -27.94 6.46
C SER A 327 -1.66 -26.67 6.20
N VAL A 328 -2.53 -26.69 5.18
CA VAL A 328 -3.76 -25.89 5.18
C VAL A 328 -4.68 -26.50 6.22
N LYS A 329 -4.80 -25.86 7.39
CA LYS A 329 -5.76 -26.29 8.41
C LYS A 329 -7.06 -25.53 8.19
N GLN A 330 -8.11 -26.26 7.83
CA GLN A 330 -9.46 -25.72 7.73
C GLN A 330 -10.21 -26.07 9.01
N HIS A 331 -10.62 -25.05 9.75
CA HIS A 331 -11.49 -25.21 10.90
C HIS A 331 -12.92 -24.87 10.47
N PHE A 332 -13.78 -25.89 10.45
CA PHE A 332 -15.23 -25.73 10.42
C PHE A 332 -15.70 -25.62 11.88
N LEU A 333 -16.44 -24.57 12.20
CA LEU A 333 -17.21 -24.48 13.45
C LEU A 333 -18.60 -25.06 13.21
#